data_AF-A0A2T2SEV4-F1
#
_entry.id   AF-A0A2T2SEV4-F1
#
_cell.length_a   1.000
_cell.length_b   1.000
_cell.length_c   1.000
_cell.angle_alpha   90.00
_cell.angle_beta   90.00
_cell.angle_gamma   90.00
#
_symmetry.space_group_name_H-M   'P 1'
#
loop_
_entity.id
_entity.type
_entity.pdbx_description
1 polymer ?
#
loop_
_entity_poly.entity_id
_entity_poly.type
_entity_poly.pdbx_seq_one_letter_code
_entity_poly.pdbx_strand_id
1 'polypeptide(L)'
;MWNKDPELAGFCLQQAVEKFLKGFLLAHEWELRRIHGLDALLDDAVSYDPDLESYRSICQRISAFYLIERYPIVRDAQITRQDVRNAIDRVQGLVDRIREHLEDQ
;
A
#
# COMPACT_ATOMS: atom_id res chain seq x y z
N MET A 1 8.68 -7.99 -26.97
CA MET A 1 8.93 -6.81 -26.13
C MET A 1 8.02 -6.89 -24.91
N TRP A 2 8.49 -7.48 -23.81
CA TRP A 2 7.78 -7.42 -22.53
C TRP A 2 7.94 -6.00 -22.01
N ASN A 3 6.92 -5.17 -22.26
CA ASN A 3 6.89 -3.78 -21.84
C ASN A 3 6.79 -3.80 -20.31
N LYS A 4 7.92 -3.54 -19.66
CA LYS A 4 8.01 -3.42 -18.21
C LYS A 4 7.33 -2.10 -17.84
N ASP A 5 6.02 -2.19 -17.60
CA ASP A 5 5.07 -1.11 -17.33
C ASP A 5 5.12 -0.73 -15.83
N PRO A 6 5.82 0.37 -15.47
CA PRO A 6 5.93 0.80 -14.08
C PRO A 6 4.58 1.27 -13.51
N GLU A 7 3.66 1.75 -14.35
CA GLU A 7 2.32 2.16 -13.95
C GLU A 7 1.51 0.94 -13.47
N LEU A 8 1.45 -0.13 -14.26
CA LEU A 8 0.82 -1.39 -13.86
C LEU A 8 1.46 -1.98 -12.61
N ALA A 9 2.80 -1.92 -12.51
CA ALA A 9 3.50 -2.39 -11.33
C ALA A 9 3.15 -1.59 -10.07
N GLY A 10 3.03 -0.25 -10.19
CA GLY A 10 2.59 0.63 -9.12
C GLY A 10 1.13 0.36 -8.70
N PHE A 11 0.24 0.13 -9.66
CA PHE A 11 -1.15 -0.25 -9.41
C PHE A 11 -1.24 -1.58 -8.64
N CYS A 12 -0.55 -2.61 -9.11
CA CYS A 12 -0.52 -3.91 -8.44
C CYS A 12 0.06 -3.80 -7.02
N LEU A 13 1.08 -2.96 -6.81
CA LEU A 13 1.65 -2.70 -5.49
C LEU A 13 0.61 -2.08 -4.55
N GLN A 14 -0.10 -1.02 -4.99
CA GLN A 14 -1.17 -0.42 -4.18
C GLN A 14 -2.24 -1.44 -3.83
N GLN A 15 -2.69 -2.23 -4.79
CA GLN A 15 -3.70 -3.27 -4.60
C GLN A 15 -3.25 -4.40 -3.67
N ALA A 16 -1.96 -4.73 -3.64
CA ALA A 16 -1.42 -5.72 -2.73
C ALA A 16 -1.40 -5.18 -1.29
N VAL A 17 -0.87 -3.97 -1.08
CA VAL A 17 -0.82 -3.34 0.25
C VAL A 17 -2.22 -3.12 0.82
N GLU A 18 -3.19 -2.72 -0.01
CA GLU A 18 -4.60 -2.60 0.39
C GLU A 18 -5.15 -3.92 0.95
N LYS A 19 -4.84 -5.05 0.31
CA LYS A 19 -5.30 -6.37 0.73
C LYS A 19 -4.65 -6.83 2.04
N PHE A 20 -3.35 -6.55 2.22
CA PHE A 20 -2.67 -6.85 3.49
C PHE A 20 -3.27 -6.06 4.66
N LEU A 21 -3.45 -4.74 4.50
CA LEU A 21 -4.06 -3.92 5.54
C LEU A 21 -5.49 -4.37 5.86
N LYS A 22 -6.31 -4.65 4.84
CA LYS A 22 -7.66 -5.20 5.06
C LYS A 22 -7.63 -6.56 5.74
N GLY A 23 -6.71 -7.44 5.37
CA GLY A 23 -6.54 -8.75 6.02
C GLY A 23 -6.20 -8.60 7.50
N PHE A 24 -5.26 -7.72 7.84
CA PHE A 24 -4.90 -7.38 9.21
C PHE A 24 -6.11 -6.84 10.00
N LEU A 25 -6.84 -5.89 9.43
CA LEU A 25 -8.02 -5.29 10.06
C LEU A 25 -9.12 -6.34 10.30
N LEU A 26 -9.41 -7.17 9.29
CA LEU A 26 -10.43 -8.23 9.40
C LEU A 26 -10.08 -9.27 10.47
N ALA A 27 -8.79 -9.55 10.68
CA ALA A 27 -8.34 -10.41 11.77
C ALA A 27 -8.58 -9.80 13.17
N HIS A 28 -8.69 -8.47 13.25
CA HIS A 28 -9.00 -7.71 14.47
C HIS A 28 -10.48 -7.30 14.56
N GLU A 29 -11.37 -8.08 13.94
CA GLU A 29 -12.83 -7.88 13.96
C GLU A 29 -13.30 -6.53 13.38
N TRP A 30 -12.46 -5.86 12.57
CA TRP A 30 -12.87 -4.64 11.90
C TRP A 30 -13.95 -4.92 10.84
N GLU A 31 -15.01 -4.11 10.85
CA GLU A 31 -16.07 -4.22 9.85
C GLU A 31 -15.59 -3.76 8.47
N LEU A 32 -15.80 -4.59 7.44
CA LEU A 32 -15.37 -4.28 6.08
C LEU A 32 -16.00 -2.99 5.55
N ARG A 33 -15.22 -1.90 5.54
CA ARG A 33 -15.60 -0.62 4.92
C ARG A 33 -15.15 -0.54 3.47
N ARG A 34 -15.98 0.08 2.61
CA ARG A 34 -15.67 0.36 1.20
C ARG A 34 -14.70 1.55 1.04
N ILE A 35 -13.50 1.41 1.59
CA ILE A 35 -12.40 2.37 1.47
C ILE A 35 -11.22 1.72 0.74
N HIS A 36 -10.54 2.51 -0.09
CA HIS A 36 -9.40 2.09 -0.92
C HIS A 36 -8.11 2.89 -0.64
N GLY A 37 -8.21 3.98 0.12
CA GLY A 37 -7.05 4.78 0.50
C GLY A 37 -6.21 4.05 1.53
N LEU A 38 -4.91 3.89 1.25
CA LEU A 38 -4.01 3.22 2.18
C LEU A 38 -3.87 4.00 3.49
N ASP A 39 -3.98 5.33 3.44
CA ASP A 39 -3.88 6.18 4.64
C ASP A 39 -5.01 5.90 5.64
N ALA A 40 -6.26 5.79 5.16
CA ALA A 40 -7.42 5.51 6.01
C ALA A 40 -7.37 4.08 6.57
N LEU A 41 -6.90 3.11 5.78
CA LEU A 41 -6.70 1.74 6.26
C LEU A 41 -5.55 1.67 7.28
N LEU A 42 -4.50 2.47 7.10
CA LEU A 42 -3.39 2.56 8.04
C LEU A 42 -3.83 3.22 9.35
N ASP A 43 -4.65 4.28 9.30
CA ASP A 43 -5.22 4.91 10.50
C ASP A 43 -5.96 3.89 11.37
N ASP A 44 -6.79 3.05 10.74
CA ASP A 44 -7.47 1.96 11.45
C ASP A 44 -6.46 0.94 12.00
N ALA A 45 -5.45 0.54 11.21
CA ALA A 45 -4.48 -0.48 11.61
C ALA A 45 -3.60 -0.02 12.79
N VAL A 46 -3.23 1.27 12.81
CA VAL A 46 -2.45 1.91 13.89
C VAL A 46 -3.17 1.87 15.23
N SER A 47 -4.51 1.79 15.23
CA SER A 47 -5.27 1.62 16.48
C SER A 47 -5.06 0.25 17.14
N TYR A 48 -4.65 -0.76 16.37
CA TYR A 48 -4.33 -2.10 16.86
C TYR A 48 -2.82 -2.31 17.05
N ASP A 49 -2.01 -1.76 16.14
CA ASP A 49 -0.55 -1.81 16.20
C ASP A 49 0.07 -0.42 15.90
N PRO A 50 0.40 0.37 16.94
CA PRO A 50 0.88 1.74 16.78
C PRO A 50 2.16 1.90 15.96
N ASP A 51 3.01 0.87 15.91
CA ASP A 51 4.28 0.95 15.18
C ASP A 51 4.07 0.94 13.65
N LEU A 52 2.88 0.53 13.18
CA LEU A 52 2.51 0.61 11.77
C LEU A 52 2.52 2.05 11.25
N GLU A 53 2.42 3.04 12.14
CA GLU A 53 2.47 4.47 11.81
C GLU A 53 3.76 4.85 11.08
N SER A 54 4.85 4.14 11.35
CA SER A 54 6.15 4.33 10.67
C SER A 54 6.06 4.16 9.14
N TYR A 55 5.05 3.45 8.64
CA TYR A 55 4.81 3.20 7.22
C TYR A 55 3.91 4.24 6.52
N ARG A 56 3.41 5.27 7.23
CA ARG A 56 2.51 6.28 6.65
C ARG A 56 3.08 6.95 5.41
N SER A 57 4.33 7.39 5.48
CA SER A 57 5.00 8.05 4.35
C SER A 57 5.03 7.17 3.10
N ILE A 58 5.21 5.85 3.25
CA ILE A 58 5.25 4.96 2.10
C ILE A 58 3.85 4.62 1.58
N CYS A 59 2.85 4.46 2.44
CA CYS A 59 1.45 4.28 2.06
C CYS A 59 0.90 5.47 1.24
N GLN A 60 1.25 6.70 1.63
CA GLN A 60 0.90 7.91 0.87
C GLN A 60 1.54 7.90 -0.53
N ARG A 61 2.82 7.55 -0.62
CA ARG A 61 3.54 7.48 -1.90
C ARG A 61 2.98 6.40 -2.83
N ILE A 62 2.64 5.24 -2.30
CA ILE A 62 2.02 4.15 -3.07
C ILE A 62 0.61 4.55 -3.52
N SER A 63 -0.17 5.23 -2.67
CA SER A 63 -1.49 5.76 -3.05
C SER A 63 -1.42 6.78 -4.19
N ALA A 64 -0.34 7.57 -4.26
CA ALA A 64 -0.12 8.50 -5.37
C ALA A 64 0.12 7.78 -6.70
N PHE A 65 0.65 6.55 -6.72
CA PHE A 65 0.82 5.78 -7.95
C PHE A 65 -0.53 5.47 -8.63
N TYR A 66 -1.55 5.21 -7.83
CA TYR A 66 -2.92 4.95 -8.30
C TYR A 66 -3.58 6.19 -8.94
N LEU A 67 -3.24 7.39 -8.46
CA LEU A 67 -3.80 8.65 -8.98
C LEU A 67 -3.19 9.03 -10.33
N ILE A 68 -1.93 8.69 -10.58
CA ILE A 68 -1.22 9.00 -11.83
C ILE A 68 -1.84 8.21 -13.00
N GLU A 69 -2.28 6.97 -12.77
CA GLU A 69 -2.97 6.15 -13.78
C GLU A 69 -4.35 6.74 -14.16
N ARG A 70 -5.06 7.33 -13.18
CA ARG A 70 -6.42 7.88 -13.39
C ARG A 70 -6.44 9.32 -13.89
N TYR A 71 -5.38 10.10 -13.68
CA TYR A 71 -5.33 11.52 -14.02
C TYR A 71 -4.07 11.88 -14.82
N PRO A 72 -4.06 11.64 -16.14
CA PRO A 72 -2.92 11.95 -17.03
C PRO A 72 -2.60 13.45 -17.22
N ILE A 73 -3.25 14.34 -16.44
CA ILE A 73 -2.98 15.79 -16.43
C ILE A 73 -1.76 16.11 -15.55
N VAL A 74 -1.36 15.22 -14.63
CA VAL A 74 -0.09 15.30 -13.88
C VAL A 74 1.06 14.78 -14.76
N ARG A 75 1.26 15.42 -15.90
CA ARG A 75 2.03 14.88 -17.03
C ARG A 75 3.56 14.87 -16.82
N ASP A 76 4.06 15.55 -15.78
CA ASP A 76 5.49 15.70 -15.53
C ASP A 76 6.08 14.68 -14.52
N ALA A 77 5.23 13.92 -13.81
CA ALA A 77 5.67 12.89 -12.87
C ALA A 77 5.37 11.49 -13.42
N GLN A 78 6.20 11.00 -14.34
CA GLN A 78 6.14 9.61 -14.79
C GLN A 78 6.65 8.69 -13.66
N ILE A 79 5.88 7.66 -13.29
CA ILE A 79 6.36 6.63 -12.36
C ILE A 79 7.50 5.88 -13.04
N THR A 80 8.66 5.84 -12.40
CA THR A 80 9.76 5.02 -12.88
C THR A 80 9.74 3.64 -12.23
N ARG A 81 10.39 2.65 -12.86
CA ARG A 81 10.57 1.34 -12.21
C ARG A 81 11.36 1.44 -10.91
N GLN A 82 12.26 2.42 -10.81
CA GLN A 82 13.02 2.62 -9.60
C GLN A 82 12.13 3.13 -8.47
N ASP A 83 11.12 3.96 -8.77
CA ASP A 83 10.12 4.38 -7.79
C ASP A 83 9.33 3.20 -7.24
N VAL A 84 8.86 2.32 -8.12
CA VAL A 84 8.10 1.12 -7.69
C VAL A 84 8.99 0.18 -6.89
N ARG A 85 10.23 -0.05 -7.32
CA ARG A 85 11.19 -0.90 -6.59
C ARG A 85 11.49 -0.34 -5.20
N ASN A 86 11.82 0.95 -5.12
CA ASN A 86 12.06 1.60 -3.83
C ASN A 86 10.82 1.53 -2.92
N ALA A 87 9.62 1.58 -3.51
CA ALA A 87 8.39 1.45 -2.74
C ALA A 87 8.16 0.02 -2.22
N ILE A 88 8.45 -1.00 -3.04
CA ILE A 88 8.44 -2.41 -2.61
C ILE A 88 9.40 -2.60 -1.42
N ASP A 89 10.65 -2.16 -1.56
CA ASP A 89 11.68 -2.34 -0.52
C ASP A 89 11.27 -1.67 0.80
N ARG A 90 10.64 -0.49 0.72
CA ARG A 90 10.19 0.27 1.91
C ARG A 90 8.90 -0.26 2.54
N VAL A 91 8.00 -0.85 1.76
CA VAL A 91 6.73 -1.39 2.28
C VAL A 91 6.86 -2.86 2.72
N GLN A 92 7.95 -3.52 2.38
CA GLN A 92 8.19 -4.92 2.75
C GLN A 92 8.08 -5.13 4.28
N GLY A 93 8.63 -4.22 5.08
CA GLY A 93 8.52 -4.30 6.54
C GLY A 93 7.08 -4.22 7.07
N LEU A 94 6.19 -3.49 6.38
CA LEU A 94 4.76 -3.47 6.73
C LEU A 94 4.13 -4.85 6.49
N VAL A 95 4.44 -5.46 5.35
CA VAL A 95 3.90 -6.77 4.97
C VAL A 95 4.38 -7.85 5.92
N ASP A 96 5.66 -7.85 6.27
CA ASP A 96 6.24 -8.84 7.16
C ASP A 96 5.64 -8.73 8.57
N ARG A 97 5.51 -7.50 9.09
CA ARG A 97 4.88 -7.25 10.39
C ARG A 97 3.41 -7.67 10.43
N ILE A 98 2.65 -7.42 9.35
CA ILE A 98 1.27 -7.89 9.24
C ILE A 98 1.22 -9.43 9.26
N ARG A 99 2.15 -10.11 8.58
CA ARG A 99 2.19 -11.58 8.56
C ARG A 99 2.51 -12.16 9.93
N GLU A 100 3.52 -11.62 10.61
CA GLU A 100 3.85 -12.03 11.99
C GLU A 100 2.60 -11.94 12.89
N HIS A 101 1.86 -10.83 12.79
CA HIS A 101 0.61 -10.67 13.54
C HIS A 101 -0.49 -11.67 13.19
N LEU A 102 -0.54 -12.16 11.96
CA LEU A 102 -1.53 -13.15 11.51
C LEU A 102 -1.11 -14.59 11.84
N GLU A 103 0.18 -14.86 12.01
CA GLU A 103 0.71 -16.18 12.38
C GLU A 103 0.67 -16.44 13.89
N ASP A 104 0.68 -15.38 14.71
CA ASP A 104 0.61 -15.43 16.17
C ASP A 104 -0.83 -15.54 16.73
N GLN A 105 -1.85 -15.60 15.87
CA GLN A 105 -3.28 -15.75 16.21
C GLN A 105 -3.75 -17.21 16.09
#